data_AF-A0A518BMX4-F1
#
_entry.id   AF-A0A518BMX4-F1
#
_cell.length_a   1.000
_cell.length_b   1.000
_cell.length_c   1.000
_cell.angle_alpha   90.00
_cell.angle_beta   90.00
_cell.angle_gamma   90.00
#
_symmetry.space_group_name_H-M   'P 1'
#
loop_
_entity.id
_entity.type
_entity.pdbx_description
1 polymer ?
#
loop_
_entity_poly.entity_id
_entity_poly.type
_entity_poly.pdbx_seq_one_letter_code
_entity_poly.pdbx_strand_id
1 'polypeptide(L)'
;MRATSRIACLLALPLLAWTVSAQLVSARPGASVGAVQESVSEGAPAPDGEAQRPDALEIYSAVYKFRLAHAQWELGGRRGRHPAREAYPIFDDLVQRGWSWGRLWLLENLDLAGLAPSDERRRRRSLVEVLLTPTADGARPIPDASAEAALLALAEHPRDFERAEAEPWVRRTLSTYPSGRIQAAGQVALGALLDVYPDPPAGAATNGERPAQSGPDPAEQLWRGVIAGHPETAAAPLAADLLLVNVERRYRAAADAWVVRWLDAQSGADPGPHPATETWAQVESLAAAGSGRALWWMAREVRHLNLDEEELAQRRIELLDRLIEEHTDAPWLAEAVQFSEVIVSDLGLEAVERLGRGLLEGSRDPHVRAWVLHGMATIAASDDQDPESVERAIALLERLQAEYPEDRLAEAAGSWLFALRHLRPGQIPPPREALDGDGQPIRLTDLRGEVALLVFWGWWSPVAAFELARVGELAERFDQRPFTVVGINSDDDPAAARTRFDEAGYDWRNVWEGRRSGPWTQSWHVRSFPTYFLLDADGRIVAVEQDLDAIIPRLESALEG
;
A
#
# COMPACT_ATOMS: atom_id res chain seq x y z
N MET A 1 20.03 11.90 -5.22
CA MET A 1 20.90 11.44 -6.34
C MET A 1 20.47 10.08 -6.94
N ARG A 2 19.18 9.73 -6.97
CA ARG A 2 18.66 8.45 -7.54
C ARG A 2 18.30 8.51 -9.04
N ALA A 3 18.36 9.69 -9.65
CA ALA A 3 17.98 9.88 -11.06
C ALA A 3 19.07 9.44 -12.07
N THR A 4 20.34 9.37 -11.68
CA THR A 4 21.46 9.17 -12.61
C THR A 4 21.56 7.76 -13.19
N SER A 5 21.10 6.71 -12.49
CA SER A 5 21.10 5.34 -13.04
C SER A 5 19.94 5.08 -14.00
N ARG A 6 18.74 5.63 -13.75
CA ARG A 6 17.60 5.54 -14.70
C ARG A 6 17.85 6.36 -15.98
N ILE A 7 18.58 7.48 -15.87
CA ILE A 7 18.95 8.34 -17.00
C ILE A 7 20.06 7.72 -17.89
N ALA A 8 20.96 6.89 -17.33
CA ALA A 8 22.08 6.31 -18.08
C ALA A 8 21.64 5.34 -19.19
N CYS A 9 20.61 4.50 -18.94
CA CYS A 9 20.01 3.66 -19.99
C CYS A 9 19.30 4.49 -21.06
N LEU A 10 18.68 5.61 -20.67
CA LEU A 10 17.94 6.49 -21.59
C LEU A 10 18.85 7.33 -22.50
N LEU A 11 20.07 7.66 -22.05
CA LEU A 11 21.08 8.38 -22.84
C LEU A 11 22.00 7.46 -23.66
N ALA A 12 22.10 6.18 -23.35
CA ALA A 12 22.92 5.21 -24.11
C ALA A 12 22.22 4.67 -25.38
N LEU A 13 20.88 4.58 -25.38
CA LEU A 13 20.08 4.07 -26.49
C LEU A 13 20.13 4.91 -27.79
N PRO A 14 20.22 6.26 -27.78
CA PRO A 14 20.39 7.07 -28.99
C PRO A 14 21.69 6.75 -29.75
N LEU A 15 22.80 6.50 -29.04
CA LEU A 15 24.10 6.17 -29.67
C LEU A 15 24.08 4.79 -30.33
N LEU A 16 23.34 3.83 -29.76
CA LEU A 16 23.15 2.49 -30.33
C LEU A 16 22.17 2.49 -31.52
N ALA A 17 21.06 3.22 -31.44
CA ALA A 17 20.11 3.34 -32.55
C ALA A 17 20.71 4.12 -33.74
N TRP A 18 21.54 5.14 -33.47
CA TRP A 18 22.24 5.89 -34.51
C TRP A 18 23.39 5.09 -35.15
N THR A 19 24.12 4.27 -34.39
CA THR A 19 25.16 3.36 -34.95
C THR A 19 24.56 2.22 -35.77
N VAL A 20 23.42 1.65 -35.37
CA VAL A 20 22.67 0.66 -36.17
C VAL A 20 22.11 1.30 -37.44
N SER A 21 21.59 2.52 -37.37
CA SER A 21 21.12 3.28 -38.54
C SER A 21 22.27 3.63 -39.49
N ALA A 22 23.44 4.02 -38.98
CA ALA A 22 24.63 4.32 -39.79
C ALA A 22 25.23 3.08 -40.48
N GLN A 23 25.17 1.90 -39.85
CA GLN A 23 25.59 0.63 -40.45
C GLN A 23 24.61 0.11 -41.51
N LEU A 24 23.31 0.44 -41.41
CA LEU A 24 22.30 0.07 -42.41
C LEU A 24 22.27 1.04 -43.60
N VAL A 25 22.54 2.33 -43.37
CA VAL A 25 22.65 3.35 -44.44
C VAL A 25 23.91 3.15 -45.30
N SER A 26 25.00 2.62 -44.73
CA SER A 26 26.20 2.29 -45.51
C SER A 26 26.07 1.03 -46.37
N ALA A 27 25.03 0.21 -46.16
CA ALA A 27 24.78 -1.04 -46.89
C ALA A 27 23.91 -0.86 -48.15
N ARG A 28 23.40 0.35 -48.44
CA ARG A 28 22.68 0.66 -49.69
C ARG A 28 23.12 2.02 -50.24
N PRO A 29 23.92 2.08 -51.32
CA PRO A 29 24.24 3.34 -51.96
C PRO A 29 22.97 3.86 -52.68
N GLY A 30 22.40 4.96 -52.20
CA GLY A 30 21.47 5.79 -52.99
C GLY A 30 20.10 6.18 -52.41
N ALA A 31 19.74 5.82 -51.17
CA ALA A 31 18.44 6.21 -50.62
C ALA A 31 18.54 7.51 -49.78
N SER A 32 17.92 8.60 -50.25
CA SER A 32 17.77 9.82 -49.45
C SER A 32 16.64 9.70 -48.44
N VAL A 33 16.83 10.34 -47.27
CA VAL A 33 15.96 10.34 -46.08
C VAL A 33 14.49 10.71 -46.35
N GLY A 34 14.16 11.36 -47.48
CA GLY A 34 12.80 11.78 -47.82
C GLY A 34 11.87 10.69 -48.41
N ALA A 35 12.38 9.54 -48.85
CA ALA A 35 11.56 8.53 -49.53
C ALA A 35 10.85 7.53 -48.60
N VAL A 36 11.05 7.62 -47.28
CA VAL A 36 10.54 6.63 -46.30
C VAL A 36 9.12 6.98 -45.78
N GLN A 37 8.60 8.18 -46.08
CA GLN A 37 7.27 8.59 -45.60
C GLN A 37 6.08 8.17 -46.49
N GLU A 38 6.28 7.77 -47.75
CA GLU A 38 5.16 7.56 -48.69
C GLU A 38 4.88 6.11 -49.12
N SER A 39 5.63 5.10 -48.65
CA SER A 39 5.29 3.69 -48.93
C SER A 39 4.42 3.04 -47.85
N VAL A 40 3.49 3.81 -47.26
CA VAL A 40 2.46 3.31 -46.33
C VAL A 40 1.20 2.99 -47.15
N SER A 41 1.26 1.95 -47.98
CA SER A 41 0.08 1.19 -48.40
C SER A 41 0.50 -0.10 -49.09
N GLU A 42 -0.01 -1.21 -48.58
CA GLU A 42 -0.04 -2.55 -49.18
C GLU A 42 1.28 -3.34 -49.21
N GLY A 43 1.48 -4.16 -48.16
CA GLY A 43 2.37 -5.33 -48.17
C GLY A 43 1.56 -6.58 -47.85
N ALA A 44 1.54 -7.53 -48.78
CA ALA A 44 0.82 -8.82 -48.71
C ALA A 44 1.25 -9.69 -47.49
N PRO A 45 0.36 -10.57 -46.98
CA PRO A 45 0.71 -11.45 -45.85
C PRO A 45 1.76 -12.50 -46.27
N ALA A 46 2.82 -12.62 -45.47
CA ALA A 46 3.78 -13.71 -45.53
C ALA A 46 3.20 -14.99 -44.86
N PRO A 47 3.73 -16.19 -45.15
CA PRO A 47 3.10 -17.45 -44.73
C PRO A 47 3.20 -17.68 -43.23
N ASP A 48 2.17 -18.32 -42.68
CA ASP A 48 1.97 -18.60 -41.26
C ASP A 48 3.13 -19.40 -40.61
N GLY A 49 3.59 -18.95 -39.43
CA GLY A 49 4.21 -19.83 -38.44
C GLY A 49 5.43 -19.32 -37.66
N GLU A 50 6.15 -18.30 -38.14
CA GLU A 50 7.27 -17.71 -37.38
C GLU A 50 6.90 -16.30 -36.90
N ALA A 51 6.90 -16.09 -35.58
CA ALA A 51 6.75 -14.75 -34.99
C ALA A 51 7.86 -13.84 -35.56
N GLN A 52 7.47 -12.87 -36.37
CA GLN A 52 8.41 -12.00 -37.07
C GLN A 52 9.19 -11.17 -36.04
N ARG A 53 10.53 -11.28 -36.06
CA ARG A 53 11.40 -10.49 -35.18
C ARG A 53 11.06 -9.00 -35.32
N PRO A 54 11.03 -8.24 -34.20
CA PRO A 54 10.72 -6.83 -34.26
C PRO A 54 11.78 -6.08 -35.03
N ASP A 55 11.35 -5.23 -35.96
CA ASP A 55 12.26 -4.40 -36.69
C ASP A 55 12.67 -3.15 -35.87
N ALA A 56 13.70 -2.46 -36.35
CA ALA A 56 14.24 -1.30 -35.64
C ALA A 56 13.25 -0.13 -35.55
N LEU A 57 12.35 0.01 -36.53
CA LEU A 57 11.37 1.10 -36.59
C LEU A 57 10.24 0.87 -35.58
N GLU A 58 9.78 -0.38 -35.43
CA GLU A 58 8.81 -0.78 -34.41
C GLU A 58 9.34 -0.50 -33.00
N ILE A 59 10.57 -0.95 -32.71
CA ILE A 59 11.23 -0.71 -31.41
C ILE A 59 11.39 0.81 -31.18
N TYR A 60 11.88 1.55 -32.18
CA TYR A 60 12.06 3.00 -32.07
C TYR A 60 10.72 3.71 -31.81
N SER A 61 9.67 3.34 -32.54
CA SER A 61 8.33 3.92 -32.41
C SER A 61 7.75 3.66 -31.01
N ALA A 62 7.87 2.43 -30.49
CA ALA A 62 7.40 2.08 -29.14
C ALA A 62 8.15 2.89 -28.07
N VAL A 63 9.48 2.95 -28.16
CA VAL A 63 10.33 3.70 -27.22
C VAL A 63 10.04 5.21 -27.30
N TYR A 64 9.90 5.76 -28.49
CA TYR A 64 9.61 7.18 -28.71
C TYR A 64 8.24 7.56 -28.15
N LYS A 65 7.18 6.78 -28.44
CA LYS A 65 5.83 7.01 -27.92
C LYS A 65 5.81 6.96 -26.40
N PHE A 66 6.46 5.96 -25.80
CA PHE A 66 6.59 5.88 -24.34
C PHE A 66 7.29 7.12 -23.78
N ARG A 67 8.43 7.54 -24.36
CA ARG A 67 9.17 8.72 -23.90
C ARG A 67 8.36 10.00 -23.99
N LEU A 68 7.63 10.20 -25.08
CA LEU A 68 6.79 11.39 -25.25
C LEU A 68 5.66 11.38 -24.21
N ALA A 69 4.99 10.24 -24.02
CA ALA A 69 3.94 10.09 -23.02
C ALA A 69 4.49 10.27 -21.59
N HIS A 70 5.67 9.74 -21.29
CA HIS A 70 6.36 9.89 -20.02
C HIS A 70 6.74 11.35 -19.76
N ALA A 71 7.33 12.04 -20.73
CA ALA A 71 7.69 13.46 -20.60
C ALA A 71 6.44 14.34 -20.40
N GLN A 72 5.35 14.05 -21.10
CA GLN A 72 4.07 14.74 -20.89
C GLN A 72 3.49 14.47 -19.50
N TRP A 73 3.62 13.24 -19.00
CA TRP A 73 3.20 12.86 -17.66
C TRP A 73 4.05 13.56 -16.59
N GLU A 74 5.38 13.57 -16.73
CA GLU A 74 6.31 14.26 -15.82
C GLU A 74 6.07 15.77 -15.76
N LEU A 75 5.73 16.39 -16.90
CA LEU A 75 5.43 17.82 -16.97
C LEU A 75 3.99 18.17 -16.57
N GLY A 76 3.22 17.20 -16.07
CA GLY A 76 1.83 17.40 -15.65
C GLY A 76 0.83 17.62 -16.80
N GLY A 77 1.29 17.48 -18.05
CA GLY A 77 0.46 17.57 -19.26
C GLY A 77 -0.44 16.35 -19.49
N ARG A 78 -0.17 15.23 -18.80
CA ARG A 78 -1.00 14.01 -18.85
C ARG A 78 -1.34 13.57 -17.42
N ARG A 79 -2.63 13.57 -17.07
CA ARG A 79 -3.14 13.11 -15.76
C ARG A 79 -3.60 11.66 -15.84
N GLY A 80 -3.45 10.89 -14.76
CA GLY A 80 -3.86 9.49 -14.67
C GLY A 80 -2.70 8.49 -14.50
N ARG A 81 -2.93 7.22 -14.90
CA ARG A 81 -1.98 6.11 -14.73
C ARG A 81 -0.63 6.38 -15.41
N HIS A 82 0.44 5.83 -14.85
CA HIS A 82 1.78 5.94 -15.41
C HIS A 82 1.83 5.37 -16.85
N PRO A 83 2.48 6.05 -17.82
CA PRO A 83 2.55 5.61 -19.21
C PRO A 83 3.15 4.21 -19.44
N ALA A 84 3.90 3.70 -18.46
CA ALA A 84 4.42 2.32 -18.50
C ALA A 84 3.31 1.28 -18.64
N ARG A 85 2.12 1.53 -18.08
CA ARG A 85 0.99 0.59 -18.17
C ARG A 85 0.47 0.40 -19.60
N GLU A 86 0.39 1.49 -20.36
CA GLU A 86 -0.01 1.44 -21.78
C GLU A 86 1.11 0.88 -22.66
N ALA A 87 2.37 1.20 -22.32
CA ALA A 87 3.53 0.70 -23.04
C ALA A 87 3.80 -0.78 -22.76
N TYR A 88 3.45 -1.27 -21.58
CA TYR A 88 3.75 -2.63 -21.13
C TYR A 88 3.37 -3.72 -22.15
N PRO A 89 2.12 -3.86 -22.62
CA PRO A 89 1.76 -4.92 -23.57
C PRO A 89 2.54 -4.83 -24.89
N ILE A 90 2.92 -3.61 -25.31
CA ILE A 90 3.71 -3.39 -26.52
C ILE A 90 5.15 -3.89 -26.31
N PHE A 91 5.78 -3.49 -25.20
CA PHE A 91 7.14 -3.91 -24.88
C PHE A 91 7.21 -5.42 -24.60
N ASP A 92 6.15 -5.98 -24.02
CA ASP A 92 6.02 -7.40 -23.78
C ASP A 92 6.01 -8.21 -25.08
N ASP A 93 5.21 -7.79 -26.07
CA ASP A 93 5.19 -8.36 -27.43
C ASP A 93 6.58 -8.30 -28.08
N LEU A 94 7.22 -7.12 -28.06
CA LEU A 94 8.55 -6.94 -28.64
C LEU A 94 9.59 -7.88 -27.99
N VAL A 95 9.53 -8.07 -26.67
CA VAL A 95 10.41 -8.99 -25.94
C VAL A 95 10.13 -10.44 -26.31
N GLN A 96 8.85 -10.84 -26.41
CA GLN A 96 8.46 -12.19 -26.82
C GLN A 96 8.94 -12.49 -28.25
N ARG A 97 8.95 -11.49 -29.14
CA ARG A 97 9.44 -11.59 -30.52
C ARG A 97 10.97 -11.46 -30.65
N GLY A 98 11.70 -11.32 -29.53
CA GLY A 98 13.16 -11.46 -29.47
C GLY A 98 13.96 -10.19 -29.12
N TRP A 99 13.31 -9.08 -28.76
CA TRP A 99 14.02 -7.87 -28.32
C TRP A 99 14.60 -8.04 -26.91
N SER A 100 15.88 -8.44 -26.82
CA SER A 100 16.50 -8.78 -25.53
C SER A 100 16.66 -7.57 -24.59
N TRP A 101 16.91 -6.38 -25.13
CA TRP A 101 17.03 -5.14 -24.33
C TRP A 101 15.70 -4.69 -23.71
N GLY A 102 14.57 -5.06 -24.32
CA GLY A 102 13.24 -4.77 -23.75
C GLY A 102 13.01 -5.44 -22.40
N ARG A 103 13.73 -6.52 -22.08
CA ARG A 103 13.63 -7.20 -20.78
C ARG A 103 14.08 -6.32 -19.62
N LEU A 104 15.15 -5.54 -19.81
CA LEU A 104 15.61 -4.58 -18.81
C LEU A 104 14.54 -3.52 -18.57
N TRP A 105 13.96 -2.99 -19.65
CA TRP A 105 12.87 -2.04 -19.54
C TRP A 105 11.67 -2.65 -18.81
N LEU A 106 11.27 -3.89 -19.15
CA LEU A 106 10.17 -4.57 -18.48
C LEU A 106 10.45 -4.80 -17.00
N LEU A 107 11.67 -5.22 -16.62
CA LEU A 107 12.06 -5.40 -15.22
C LEU A 107 12.01 -4.09 -14.44
N GLU A 108 12.52 -3.00 -15.01
CA GLU A 108 12.54 -1.68 -14.37
C GLU A 108 11.16 -1.02 -14.24
N ASN A 109 10.18 -1.45 -15.05
CA ASN A 109 8.85 -0.84 -15.13
C ASN A 109 7.72 -1.81 -14.78
N LEU A 110 8.05 -3.01 -14.29
CA LEU A 110 7.06 -4.08 -14.08
C LEU A 110 6.00 -3.67 -13.06
N ASP A 111 6.42 -3.06 -11.95
CA ASP A 111 5.53 -2.63 -10.87
C ASP A 111 4.61 -1.47 -11.33
N LEU A 112 5.02 -0.72 -12.36
CA LEU A 112 4.24 0.36 -12.97
C LEU A 112 3.27 -0.16 -14.05
N ALA A 113 3.33 -1.45 -14.41
CA ALA A 113 2.47 -2.06 -15.41
C ALA A 113 1.04 -2.33 -14.88
N GLY A 114 0.82 -2.26 -13.55
CA GLY A 114 -0.49 -2.46 -12.95
C GLY A 114 -1.05 -3.86 -13.17
N LEU A 115 -0.18 -4.87 -13.13
CA LEU A 115 -0.53 -6.28 -13.24
C LEU A 115 -1.09 -6.80 -11.90
N ALA A 116 -1.82 -7.91 -11.92
CA ALA A 116 -2.16 -8.61 -10.70
C ALA A 116 -0.87 -9.15 -10.03
N PRO A 117 -0.76 -9.20 -8.69
CA PRO A 117 0.46 -9.64 -8.01
C PRO A 117 0.93 -11.06 -8.40
N SER A 118 0.02 -11.96 -8.76
CA SER A 118 0.36 -13.29 -9.27
C SER A 118 1.02 -13.25 -10.66
N ASP A 119 0.56 -12.34 -11.53
CA ASP A 119 1.06 -12.20 -12.90
C ASP A 119 2.36 -11.43 -12.92
N GLU A 120 2.49 -10.41 -12.06
CA GLU A 120 3.72 -9.68 -11.82
C GLU A 120 4.85 -10.63 -11.39
N ARG A 121 4.63 -11.46 -10.35
CA ARG A 121 5.59 -12.47 -9.90
C ARG A 121 5.97 -13.44 -11.02
N ARG A 122 4.97 -13.98 -11.73
CA ARG A 122 5.19 -14.90 -12.86
C ARG A 122 6.05 -14.24 -13.94
N ARG A 123 5.77 -12.98 -14.26
CA ARG A 123 6.51 -12.25 -15.29
C ARG A 123 7.92 -11.90 -14.83
N ARG A 124 8.10 -11.40 -13.60
CA ARG A 124 9.42 -11.12 -13.01
C ARG A 124 10.30 -12.35 -13.09
N ARG A 125 9.79 -13.50 -12.64
CA ARG A 125 10.45 -14.80 -12.76
C ARG A 125 10.84 -15.10 -14.21
N SER A 126 9.91 -15.04 -15.15
CA SER A 126 10.17 -15.30 -16.57
C SER A 126 11.23 -14.38 -17.19
N LEU A 127 11.24 -13.09 -16.84
CA LEU A 127 12.20 -12.11 -17.36
C LEU A 127 13.62 -12.37 -16.86
N VAL A 128 13.75 -12.79 -15.60
CA VAL A 128 15.03 -13.13 -14.97
C VAL A 128 15.49 -14.53 -15.38
N GLU A 129 14.61 -15.54 -15.48
CA GLU A 129 14.94 -16.93 -15.86
C GLU A 129 15.69 -17.03 -17.20
N VAL A 130 15.33 -16.18 -18.17
CA VAL A 130 16.05 -16.13 -19.44
C VAL A 130 17.49 -15.65 -19.26
N LEU A 131 17.77 -14.82 -18.25
CA LEU A 131 19.11 -14.39 -17.86
C LEU A 131 19.81 -15.44 -16.97
N LEU A 132 19.05 -16.28 -16.24
CA LEU A 132 19.56 -17.41 -15.45
C LEU A 132 20.05 -18.56 -16.34
N THR A 133 19.45 -18.74 -17.52
CA THR A 133 19.72 -19.87 -18.42
C THR A 133 21.06 -19.68 -19.16
N PRO A 134 22.02 -20.62 -19.07
CA PRO A 134 23.27 -20.55 -19.81
C PRO A 134 23.02 -20.70 -21.33
N THR A 135 23.49 -19.76 -22.15
CA THR A 135 23.46 -19.94 -23.61
C THR A 135 24.50 -20.99 -24.04
N ALA A 136 24.12 -21.90 -24.93
CA ALA A 136 24.98 -22.98 -25.44
C ALA A 136 26.32 -22.50 -26.06
N ASP A 137 26.39 -21.25 -26.50
CA ASP A 137 27.56 -20.69 -27.20
C ASP A 137 28.49 -19.81 -26.33
N GLY A 138 28.26 -19.68 -25.02
CA GLY A 138 29.21 -19.03 -24.09
C GLY A 138 29.63 -17.57 -24.39
N ALA A 139 29.02 -16.88 -25.36
CA ALA A 139 29.65 -15.69 -25.97
C ALA A 139 28.75 -14.47 -26.21
N ARG A 140 27.69 -14.26 -25.42
CA ARG A 140 27.16 -12.89 -25.27
C ARG A 140 27.06 -12.53 -23.80
N PRO A 141 28.01 -11.74 -23.26
CA PRO A 141 27.84 -11.16 -21.95
C PRO A 141 26.55 -10.34 -21.95
N ILE A 142 25.70 -10.61 -20.96
CA ILE A 142 24.55 -9.78 -20.65
C ILE A 142 25.12 -8.38 -20.32
N PRO A 143 24.52 -7.28 -20.84
CA PRO A 143 24.99 -5.95 -20.47
C PRO A 143 25.03 -5.78 -18.95
N ASP A 144 26.06 -5.11 -18.43
CA ASP A 144 26.25 -4.89 -16.98
C ASP A 144 24.99 -4.36 -16.29
N ALA A 145 24.27 -3.44 -16.91
CA ALA A 145 23.02 -2.88 -16.40
C ALA A 145 21.90 -3.93 -16.29
N SER A 146 21.83 -4.89 -17.22
CA SER A 146 20.85 -5.97 -17.18
C SER A 146 21.21 -7.03 -16.13
N ALA A 147 22.50 -7.29 -15.90
CA ALA A 147 22.95 -8.14 -14.82
C ALA A 147 22.66 -7.51 -13.45
N GLU A 148 23.00 -6.23 -13.27
CA GLU A 148 22.71 -5.48 -12.05
C GLU A 148 21.20 -5.44 -11.75
N ALA A 149 20.37 -5.08 -12.72
CA ALA A 149 18.91 -5.03 -12.54
C ALA A 149 18.31 -6.39 -12.18
N ALA A 150 18.78 -7.48 -12.81
CA ALA A 150 18.33 -8.83 -12.48
C ALA A 150 18.73 -9.26 -11.06
N LEU A 151 19.94 -8.88 -10.60
CA LEU A 151 20.39 -9.15 -9.24
C LEU A 151 19.57 -8.36 -8.21
N LEU A 152 19.28 -7.09 -8.48
CA LEU A 152 18.44 -6.26 -7.60
C LEU A 152 16.99 -6.78 -7.54
N ALA A 153 16.39 -7.14 -8.69
CA ALA A 153 15.04 -7.71 -8.73
C ALA A 153 14.96 -9.05 -7.97
N LEU A 154 16.01 -9.87 -8.06
CA LEU A 154 16.14 -11.10 -7.26
C LEU A 154 16.24 -10.78 -5.77
N ALA A 155 17.03 -9.77 -5.39
CA ALA A 155 17.20 -9.35 -4.00
C ALA A 155 15.91 -8.79 -3.37
N GLU A 156 15.11 -8.06 -4.15
CA GLU A 156 13.80 -7.53 -3.73
C GLU A 156 12.75 -8.65 -3.61
N HIS A 157 12.81 -9.66 -4.49
CA HIS A 157 11.82 -10.74 -4.57
C HIS A 157 12.44 -12.15 -4.54
N PRO A 158 13.23 -12.49 -3.51
CA PRO A 158 13.99 -13.75 -3.46
C PRO A 158 13.09 -15.00 -3.48
N ARG A 159 11.84 -14.88 -3.00
CA ARG A 159 10.84 -15.97 -2.98
C ARG A 159 10.24 -16.31 -4.34
N ASP A 160 10.41 -15.43 -5.33
CA ASP A 160 9.96 -15.70 -6.70
C ASP A 160 10.87 -16.73 -7.40
N PHE A 161 12.03 -17.05 -6.81
CA PHE A 161 13.09 -17.86 -7.40
C PHE A 161 13.42 -19.11 -6.57
N GLU A 162 13.78 -20.19 -7.25
CA GLU A 162 14.29 -21.38 -6.60
C GLU A 162 15.78 -21.21 -6.26
N ARG A 163 16.13 -21.33 -4.97
CA ARG A 163 17.52 -21.16 -4.49
C ARG A 163 18.52 -22.00 -5.28
N ALA A 164 18.16 -23.25 -5.61
CA ALA A 164 19.02 -24.20 -6.31
C ALA A 164 19.47 -23.70 -7.69
N GLU A 165 18.69 -22.82 -8.32
CA GLU A 165 19.00 -22.21 -9.62
C GLU A 165 19.61 -20.81 -9.45
N ALA A 166 19.02 -20.02 -8.55
CA ALA A 166 19.37 -18.62 -8.33
C ALA A 166 20.78 -18.45 -7.73
N GLU A 167 21.12 -19.19 -6.68
CA GLU A 167 22.41 -19.01 -5.97
C GLU A 167 23.63 -19.33 -6.87
N PRO A 168 23.68 -20.46 -7.61
CA PRO A 168 24.79 -20.73 -8.53
C PRO A 168 24.92 -19.66 -9.62
N TRP A 169 23.81 -19.11 -10.10
CA TRP A 169 23.82 -18.04 -11.09
C TRP A 169 24.38 -16.74 -10.53
N VAL A 170 23.96 -16.32 -9.33
CA VAL A 170 24.52 -15.12 -8.66
C VAL A 170 26.04 -15.27 -8.52
N ARG A 171 26.52 -16.42 -8.03
CA ARG A 171 27.96 -16.68 -7.86
C ARG A 171 28.73 -16.63 -9.19
N ARG A 172 28.17 -17.20 -10.25
CA ARG A 172 28.77 -17.14 -11.60
C ARG A 172 28.79 -15.73 -12.16
N THR A 173 27.73 -14.95 -11.92
CA THR A 173 27.64 -13.55 -12.34
C THR A 173 28.71 -12.73 -11.64
N LEU A 174 28.87 -12.90 -10.33
CA LEU A 174 29.94 -12.26 -9.55
C LEU A 174 31.35 -12.64 -10.05
N SER A 175 31.58 -13.87 -10.51
CA SER A 175 32.89 -14.25 -11.07
C SER A 175 33.12 -13.74 -12.49
N THR A 176 32.05 -13.44 -13.23
CA THR A 176 32.11 -12.98 -14.63
C THR A 176 32.27 -11.46 -14.72
N TYR A 177 31.64 -10.71 -13.82
CA TYR A 177 31.60 -9.24 -13.88
C TYR A 177 32.25 -8.62 -12.62
N PRO A 178 33.48 -8.09 -12.73
CA PRO A 178 34.23 -7.56 -11.58
C PRO A 178 33.82 -6.13 -11.18
N SER A 179 32.77 -5.54 -11.77
CA SER A 179 32.39 -4.15 -11.49
C SER A 179 31.82 -4.01 -10.09
N GLY A 180 32.22 -2.94 -9.36
CA GLY A 180 31.78 -2.72 -7.98
C GLY A 180 30.25 -2.67 -7.82
N ARG A 181 29.53 -2.15 -8.82
CA ARG A 181 28.06 -2.14 -8.86
C ARG A 181 27.46 -3.54 -8.91
N ILE A 182 27.98 -4.42 -9.77
CA ILE A 182 27.49 -5.80 -9.89
C ILE A 182 27.90 -6.62 -8.66
N GLN A 183 29.11 -6.39 -8.12
CA GLN A 183 29.54 -7.02 -6.87
C GLN A 183 28.60 -6.66 -5.72
N ALA A 184 28.26 -5.37 -5.56
CA ALA A 184 27.32 -4.91 -4.57
C ALA A 184 25.94 -5.55 -4.76
N ALA A 185 25.34 -5.45 -5.95
CA ALA A 185 24.03 -6.02 -6.24
C ALA A 185 23.98 -7.54 -6.00
N GLY A 186 25.03 -8.27 -6.40
CA GLY A 186 25.08 -9.72 -6.20
C GLY A 186 25.31 -10.15 -4.76
N GLN A 187 26.03 -9.36 -3.96
CA GLN A 187 26.13 -9.59 -2.51
C GLN A 187 24.77 -9.40 -1.82
N VAL A 188 24.02 -8.35 -2.19
CA VAL A 188 22.67 -8.14 -1.66
C VAL A 188 21.73 -9.29 -2.05
N ALA A 189 21.75 -9.71 -3.32
CA ALA A 189 21.00 -10.85 -3.83
C ALA A 189 21.32 -12.15 -3.09
N LEU A 190 22.61 -12.43 -2.87
CA LEU A 190 23.04 -13.60 -2.12
C LEU A 190 22.58 -13.55 -0.66
N GLY A 191 22.68 -12.39 -0.01
CA GLY A 191 22.15 -12.18 1.34
C GLY A 191 20.64 -12.42 1.42
N ALA A 192 19.87 -11.90 0.46
CA ALA A 192 18.42 -12.10 0.39
C ALA A 192 18.04 -13.58 0.23
N LEU A 193 18.77 -14.34 -0.60
CA LEU A 193 18.57 -15.78 -0.72
C LEU A 193 18.89 -16.52 0.58
N LEU A 194 19.95 -16.12 1.30
CA LEU A 194 20.33 -16.74 2.57
C LEU A 194 19.33 -16.45 3.70
N ASP A 195 18.79 -15.23 3.74
CA ASP A 195 17.77 -14.84 4.74
C ASP A 195 16.45 -15.59 4.54
N VAL A 196 16.01 -15.76 3.28
CA VAL A 196 14.78 -16.49 2.95
C VAL A 196 14.95 -18.01 3.02
N TYR A 197 16.11 -18.52 2.62
CA TYR A 197 16.43 -19.94 2.60
C TYR A 197 17.65 -20.23 3.49
N PRO A 198 17.48 -20.29 4.82
CA PRO A 198 18.60 -20.47 5.75
C PRO A 198 19.20 -21.88 5.71
N ASP A 199 18.45 -22.87 5.19
CA ASP A 199 18.88 -24.26 5.07
C ASP A 199 19.62 -24.53 3.76
N PRO A 200 20.75 -25.27 3.79
CA PRO A 200 21.46 -25.62 2.56
C PRO A 200 20.54 -26.39 1.60
N PRO A 201 20.75 -26.29 0.27
CA PRO A 201 19.90 -26.95 -0.72
C PRO A 201 19.83 -28.46 -0.47
N ALA A 202 18.62 -29.02 -0.63
CA ALA A 202 18.35 -30.43 -0.41
C ALA A 202 19.31 -31.30 -1.25
N GLY A 203 20.14 -32.10 -0.58
CA GLY A 203 21.21 -32.90 -1.18
C GLY A 203 22.60 -32.66 -0.58
N ALA A 204 22.80 -31.52 0.11
CA ALA A 204 23.97 -31.29 0.96
C ALA A 204 23.73 -31.93 2.35
N ALA A 205 23.75 -33.26 2.40
CA ALA A 205 23.62 -33.98 3.66
C ALA A 205 24.83 -33.67 4.57
N THR A 206 24.61 -32.99 5.68
CA THR A 206 25.46 -33.10 6.86
C THR A 206 24.65 -33.78 7.96
N ASN A 207 25.09 -34.99 8.33
CA ASN A 207 24.52 -35.78 9.42
C ASN A 207 24.50 -34.97 10.73
N GLY A 208 23.33 -34.92 11.37
CA GLY A 208 23.18 -34.71 12.82
C GLY A 208 23.43 -33.29 13.32
N GLU A 209 22.40 -32.74 13.97
CA GLU A 209 22.44 -31.58 14.88
C GLU A 209 23.21 -30.34 14.40
N ARG A 210 22.44 -29.31 13.99
CA ARG A 210 22.97 -27.96 13.79
C ARG A 210 23.63 -27.47 15.08
N PRO A 211 24.92 -27.11 15.10
CA PRO A 211 25.44 -26.30 16.19
C PRO A 211 24.73 -24.95 16.14
N ALA A 212 24.33 -24.42 17.30
CA ALA A 212 23.82 -23.06 17.41
C ALA A 212 24.83 -22.12 16.73
N GLN A 213 24.42 -21.46 15.64
CA GLN A 213 25.30 -20.56 14.89
C GLN A 213 25.72 -19.41 15.81
N SER A 214 26.89 -19.57 16.41
CA SER A 214 27.51 -18.61 17.32
C SER A 214 28.32 -17.65 16.46
N GLY A 215 27.64 -16.80 15.70
CA GLY A 215 28.25 -15.86 14.76
C GLY A 215 27.23 -14.89 14.18
N PRO A 216 27.66 -13.75 13.62
CA PRO A 216 26.73 -12.80 13.01
C PRO A 216 26.03 -13.45 11.82
N ASP A 217 24.75 -13.13 11.61
CA ASP A 217 23.95 -13.63 10.49
C ASP A 217 24.68 -13.39 9.15
N PRO A 218 24.97 -14.44 8.36
CA PRO A 218 25.68 -14.32 7.08
C PRO A 218 25.01 -13.35 6.09
N ALA A 219 23.67 -13.26 6.07
CA ALA A 219 22.95 -12.33 5.22
C ALA A 219 23.23 -10.88 5.65
N GLU A 220 23.14 -10.61 6.96
CA GLU A 220 23.44 -9.28 7.49
C GLU A 220 24.89 -8.86 7.26
N GLN A 221 25.85 -9.79 7.34
CA GLN A 221 27.25 -9.49 7.06
C GLN A 221 27.44 -9.00 5.63
N LEU A 222 26.79 -9.64 4.65
CA LEU A 222 26.84 -9.22 3.25
C LEU A 222 26.24 -7.83 3.08
N TRP A 223 25.06 -7.58 3.65
CA TRP A 223 24.39 -6.28 3.53
C TRP A 223 25.17 -5.14 4.20
N ARG A 224 25.74 -5.36 5.38
CA ARG A 224 26.61 -4.38 6.05
C ARG A 224 27.88 -4.12 5.25
N GLY A 225 28.45 -5.17 4.64
CA GLY A 225 29.58 -5.06 3.73
C GLY A 225 29.27 -4.16 2.53
N VAL A 226 28.09 -4.32 1.94
CA VAL A 226 27.64 -3.47 0.83
C VAL A 226 27.44 -2.02 1.25
N ILE A 227 26.79 -1.76 2.40
CA ILE A 227 26.60 -0.40 2.92
C ILE A 227 27.95 0.30 3.15
N ALA A 228 28.91 -0.40 3.73
CA ALA A 228 30.22 0.18 4.05
C ALA A 228 31.14 0.30 2.82
N GLY A 229 31.12 -0.69 1.93
CA GLY A 229 32.06 -0.80 0.80
C GLY A 229 31.56 -0.19 -0.51
N HIS A 230 30.25 -0.04 -0.66
CA HIS A 230 29.59 0.39 -1.91
C HIS A 230 28.42 1.39 -1.68
N PRO A 231 28.56 2.41 -0.81
CA PRO A 231 27.47 3.33 -0.46
C PRO A 231 26.92 4.14 -1.64
N GLU A 232 27.71 4.32 -2.70
CA GLU A 232 27.33 5.05 -3.91
C GLU A 232 26.40 4.25 -4.85
N THR A 233 26.23 2.95 -4.61
CA THR A 233 25.49 2.05 -5.49
C THR A 233 24.00 2.00 -5.13
N ALA A 234 23.17 1.62 -6.11
CA ALA A 234 21.74 1.39 -5.87
C ALA A 234 21.48 0.20 -4.91
N ALA A 235 22.48 -0.66 -4.69
CA ALA A 235 22.39 -1.81 -3.81
C ALA A 235 22.45 -1.43 -2.31
N ALA A 236 23.10 -0.31 -1.94
CA ALA A 236 23.25 0.09 -0.54
C ALA A 236 21.92 0.43 0.15
N PRO A 237 21.01 1.25 -0.45
CA PRO A 237 19.68 1.47 0.13
C PRO A 237 18.85 0.18 0.26
N LEU A 238 18.91 -0.71 -0.73
CA LEU A 238 18.20 -2.00 -0.67
C LEU A 238 18.76 -2.91 0.43
N ALA A 239 20.08 -2.97 0.58
CA ALA A 239 20.74 -3.68 1.68
C ALA A 239 20.30 -3.12 3.04
N ALA A 240 20.16 -1.79 3.15
CA ALA A 240 19.70 -1.13 4.35
C ALA A 240 18.22 -1.45 4.67
N ASP A 241 17.35 -1.48 3.66
CA ASP A 241 15.94 -1.88 3.81
C ASP A 241 15.82 -3.35 4.24
N LEU A 242 16.62 -4.27 3.67
CA LEU A 242 16.64 -5.68 4.06
C LEU A 242 17.18 -5.88 5.49
N LEU A 243 18.24 -5.16 5.86
CA LEU A 243 18.73 -5.14 7.24
C LEU A 243 17.67 -4.63 8.22
N LEU A 244 16.93 -3.59 7.84
CA LEU A 244 15.88 -3.01 8.67
C LEU A 244 14.80 -4.06 9.00
N VAL A 245 14.42 -4.92 8.06
CA VAL A 245 13.46 -6.01 8.32
C VAL A 245 13.92 -6.91 9.47
N ASN A 246 15.21 -7.24 9.54
CA ASN A 246 15.77 -8.07 10.60
C ASN A 246 15.94 -7.30 11.92
N VAL A 247 16.27 -6.01 11.86
CA VAL A 247 16.28 -5.11 13.02
C VAL A 247 14.88 -4.99 13.62
N GLU A 248 13.86 -4.72 12.80
CA GLU A 248 12.48 -4.62 13.24
C GLU A 248 11.98 -5.92 13.87
N ARG A 249 12.35 -7.08 13.33
CA ARG A 249 11.95 -8.37 13.90
C ARG A 249 12.46 -8.53 15.32
N ARG A 250 13.72 -8.16 15.58
CA ARG A 250 14.32 -8.19 16.92
C ARG A 250 13.73 -7.11 17.83
N TYR A 251 13.53 -5.91 17.28
CA TYR A 251 12.91 -4.79 17.99
C TYR A 251 11.50 -5.15 18.49
N ARG A 252 10.64 -5.70 17.63
CA ARG A 252 9.28 -6.11 18.01
C ARG A 252 9.28 -7.14 19.13
N ALA A 253 10.13 -8.17 19.02
CA ALA A 253 10.26 -9.16 20.10
C ALA A 253 10.72 -8.55 21.43
N ALA A 254 11.64 -7.58 21.38
CA ALA A 254 12.07 -6.85 22.57
C ALA A 254 10.97 -5.92 23.12
N ALA A 255 10.21 -5.26 22.24
CA ALA A 255 9.10 -4.38 22.59
C ALA A 255 7.95 -5.16 23.23
N ASP A 256 7.57 -6.32 22.68
CA ASP A 256 6.56 -7.20 23.27
C ASP A 256 6.97 -7.64 24.69
N ALA A 257 8.24 -8.04 24.86
CA ALA A 257 8.77 -8.39 26.17
C ALA A 257 8.82 -7.19 27.13
N TRP A 258 9.04 -5.98 26.61
CA TRP A 258 9.00 -4.75 27.40
C TRP A 258 7.58 -4.41 27.84
N VAL A 259 6.57 -4.56 26.96
CA VAL A 259 5.15 -4.31 27.29
C VAL A 259 4.69 -5.24 28.42
N VAL A 260 5.08 -6.51 28.40
CA VAL A 260 4.78 -7.44 29.51
C VAL A 260 5.35 -6.91 30.83
N ARG A 261 6.63 -6.49 30.84
CA ARG A 261 7.25 -5.87 32.03
C ARG A 261 6.55 -4.59 32.45
N TRP A 262 6.12 -3.75 31.50
CA TRP A 262 5.41 -2.50 31.76
C TRP A 262 4.03 -2.74 32.39
N LEU A 263 3.29 -3.74 31.93
CA LEU A 263 2.02 -4.14 32.53
C LEU A 263 2.21 -4.67 33.96
N ASP A 264 3.21 -5.53 34.19
CA ASP A 264 3.55 -6.02 35.54
C ASP A 264 4.01 -4.87 36.46
N ALA A 265 4.74 -3.92 35.88
CA ALA A 265 5.28 -2.74 36.54
C ALA A 265 4.21 -1.71 36.96
N GLN A 266 2.99 -1.76 36.43
CA GLN A 266 1.88 -0.93 36.95
C GLN A 266 1.55 -1.21 38.43
N SER A 267 2.16 -2.25 39.02
CA SER A 267 2.20 -2.51 40.47
C SER A 267 3.30 -1.72 41.23
N GLY A 268 3.97 -0.75 40.60
CA GLY A 268 4.98 0.12 41.21
C GLY A 268 6.44 -0.21 40.89
N ALA A 269 6.73 -1.02 39.85
CA ALA A 269 8.09 -1.32 39.40
C ALA A 269 8.48 -0.46 38.17
N ASP A 270 9.77 -0.34 37.87
CA ASP A 270 10.27 0.29 36.64
C ASP A 270 10.48 -0.78 35.55
N PRO A 271 9.82 -0.69 34.38
CA PRO A 271 10.00 -1.66 33.29
C PRO A 271 11.35 -1.57 32.57
N GLY A 272 12.15 -0.54 32.89
CA GLY A 272 13.43 -0.23 32.25
C GLY A 272 13.25 0.55 30.95
N PRO A 273 14.37 0.90 30.27
CA PRO A 273 14.33 1.69 29.05
C PRO A 273 13.58 0.96 27.92
N HIS A 274 12.89 1.74 27.09
CA HIS A 274 12.20 1.19 25.94
C HIS A 274 13.22 0.67 24.90
N PRO A 275 13.03 -0.49 24.27
CA PRO A 275 13.98 -1.07 23.30
C PRO A 275 14.31 -0.19 22.10
N ALA A 276 13.45 0.79 21.80
CA ALA A 276 13.69 1.78 20.75
C ALA A 276 14.99 2.57 21.00
N THR A 277 15.29 2.88 22.26
CA THR A 277 16.51 3.61 22.65
C THR A 277 17.79 2.85 22.28
N GLU A 278 17.83 1.54 22.51
CA GLU A 278 18.97 0.68 22.16
C GLU A 278 19.06 0.44 20.65
N THR A 279 17.91 0.42 19.97
CA THR A 279 17.83 0.15 18.53
C THR A 279 18.12 1.40 17.67
N TRP A 280 17.99 2.60 18.26
CA TRP A 280 18.01 3.88 17.54
C TRP A 280 19.25 4.08 16.68
N ALA A 281 20.45 3.94 17.25
CA ALA A 281 21.71 4.16 16.54
C ALA A 281 21.88 3.21 15.34
N GLN A 282 21.37 1.98 15.46
CA GLN A 282 21.39 1.03 14.37
C GLN A 282 20.47 1.50 13.24
N VAL A 283 19.23 1.91 13.52
CA VAL A 283 18.30 2.36 12.48
C VAL A 283 18.75 3.68 11.86
N GLU A 284 19.33 4.59 12.64
CA GLU A 284 19.91 5.84 12.14
C GLU A 284 21.03 5.58 11.11
N SER A 285 21.87 4.56 11.33
CA SER A 285 22.88 4.16 10.35
C SER A 285 22.28 3.63 9.04
N LEU A 286 21.13 2.94 9.10
CA LEU A 286 20.40 2.46 7.92
C LEU A 286 19.74 3.61 7.16
N ALA A 287 19.18 4.58 7.89
CA ALA A 287 18.66 5.81 7.29
C ALA A 287 19.76 6.59 6.58
N ALA A 288 20.96 6.72 7.19
CA ALA A 288 22.12 7.33 6.55
C ALA A 288 22.61 6.57 5.29
N ALA A 289 22.36 5.26 5.21
CA ALA A 289 22.60 4.44 4.01
C ALA A 289 21.51 4.61 2.93
N GLY A 290 20.54 5.51 3.13
CA GLY A 290 19.49 5.85 2.19
C GLY A 290 18.21 5.00 2.33
N SER A 291 18.01 4.31 3.47
CA SER A 291 16.74 3.65 3.76
C SER A 291 15.69 4.66 4.20
N GLY A 292 14.72 4.93 3.33
CA GLY A 292 13.56 5.75 3.70
C GLY A 292 12.66 5.03 4.71
N ARG A 293 12.61 3.70 4.68
CA ARG A 293 11.86 2.92 5.67
C ARG A 293 12.46 3.07 7.07
N ALA A 294 13.79 3.21 7.18
CA ALA A 294 14.45 3.50 8.44
C ALA A 294 14.10 4.90 8.96
N LEU A 295 14.05 5.92 8.08
CA LEU A 295 13.56 7.25 8.45
C LEU A 295 12.12 7.20 8.97
N TRP A 296 11.25 6.45 8.29
CA TRP A 296 9.88 6.24 8.72
C TRP A 296 9.77 5.54 10.09
N TRP A 297 10.55 4.48 10.29
CA TRP A 297 10.66 3.80 11.58
C TRP A 297 11.07 4.79 12.67
N MET A 298 12.12 5.58 12.44
CA MET A 298 12.60 6.57 13.41
C MET A 298 11.53 7.61 13.71
N ALA A 299 10.85 8.12 12.68
CA ALA A 299 9.78 9.08 12.86
C ALA A 299 8.70 8.51 13.77
N ARG A 300 8.27 7.26 13.61
CA ARG A 300 7.26 6.63 14.48
C ARG A 300 7.73 6.44 15.91
N GLU A 301 8.92 5.88 16.08
CA GLU A 301 9.43 5.42 17.37
C GLU A 301 10.12 6.51 18.21
N VAL A 302 10.29 7.73 17.68
CA VAL A 302 10.94 8.87 18.38
C VAL A 302 10.33 9.20 19.74
N ARG A 303 9.03 8.92 19.93
CA ARG A 303 8.32 9.09 21.21
C ARG A 303 8.87 8.25 22.36
N HIS A 304 9.69 7.25 22.06
CA HIS A 304 10.29 6.38 23.05
C HIS A 304 11.68 6.86 23.52
N LEU A 305 12.16 8.01 23.06
CA LEU A 305 13.50 8.52 23.36
C LEU A 305 13.60 9.37 24.64
N ASN A 306 12.54 9.43 25.46
CA ASN A 306 12.51 10.23 26.70
C ASN A 306 12.89 11.72 26.46
N LEU A 307 12.37 12.28 25.37
CA LEU A 307 12.46 13.69 25.02
C LEU A 307 11.28 14.45 25.64
N ASP A 308 11.41 15.76 25.84
CA ASP A 308 10.23 16.59 26.13
C ASP A 308 9.34 16.75 24.88
N GLU A 309 8.14 17.32 25.06
CA GLU A 309 7.15 17.44 23.98
C GLU A 309 7.63 18.30 22.81
N GLU A 310 8.37 19.39 23.08
CA GLU A 310 8.87 20.30 22.06
C GLU A 310 10.01 19.66 21.26
N GLU A 311 10.97 19.03 21.95
CA GLU A 311 12.07 18.28 21.37
C GLU A 311 11.57 17.09 20.53
N LEU A 312 10.58 16.35 21.02
CA LEU A 312 9.95 15.24 20.31
C LEU A 312 9.31 15.72 19.02
N ALA A 313 8.47 16.77 19.09
CA ALA A 313 7.78 17.31 17.93
C ALA A 313 8.77 17.81 16.87
N GLN A 314 9.78 18.57 17.29
CA GLN A 314 10.84 19.06 16.41
C GLN A 314 11.61 17.91 15.76
N ARG A 315 12.01 16.90 16.53
CA ARG A 315 12.75 15.75 16.00
C ARG A 315 11.92 14.92 15.02
N ARG A 316 10.63 14.74 15.30
CA ARG A 316 9.69 14.05 14.41
C ARG A 316 9.52 14.81 13.09
N ILE A 317 9.39 16.14 13.15
CA ILE A 317 9.32 17.00 11.95
C ILE A 317 10.58 16.85 11.09
N GLU A 318 11.78 16.92 11.68
CA GLU A 318 13.04 16.76 10.94
C GLU A 318 13.12 15.42 10.18
N LEU A 319 12.70 14.33 10.83
CA LEU A 319 12.70 13.00 10.23
C LEU A 319 11.70 12.89 9.08
N LEU A 320 10.51 13.48 9.24
CA LEU A 320 9.47 13.47 8.22
C LEU A 320 9.82 14.40 7.04
N ASP A 321 10.37 15.58 7.28
CA ASP A 321 10.81 16.49 6.22
C ASP A 321 11.94 15.84 5.40
N ARG A 322 12.93 15.19 6.03
CA ARG A 322 13.94 14.39 5.31
C ARG A 322 13.34 13.24 4.53
N LEU A 323 12.38 12.51 5.11
CA LEU A 323 11.70 11.43 4.41
C LEU A 323 11.00 11.93 3.14
N ILE A 324 10.30 13.06 3.25
CA ILE A 324 9.65 13.72 2.12
C ILE A 324 10.69 14.15 1.10
N GLU A 325 11.76 14.84 1.49
CA GLU A 325 12.79 15.34 0.57
C GLU A 325 13.53 14.23 -0.18
N GLU A 326 13.89 13.14 0.52
CA GLU A 326 14.74 12.09 -0.02
C GLU A 326 13.95 10.96 -0.73
N HIS A 327 12.67 10.78 -0.38
CA HIS A 327 11.89 9.59 -0.77
C HIS A 327 10.45 9.85 -1.24
N THR A 328 10.05 11.08 -1.61
CA THR A 328 8.65 11.43 -1.91
C THR A 328 7.91 10.53 -2.92
N ASP A 329 8.63 9.98 -3.89
CA ASP A 329 8.08 9.14 -4.96
C ASP A 329 8.11 7.63 -4.62
N ALA A 330 8.44 7.26 -3.39
CA ALA A 330 8.49 5.85 -2.99
C ALA A 330 7.06 5.29 -2.82
N PRO A 331 6.64 4.24 -3.56
CA PRO A 331 5.26 3.73 -3.50
C PRO A 331 4.83 3.26 -2.11
N TRP A 332 5.78 2.73 -1.32
CA TRP A 332 5.51 2.28 0.04
C TRP A 332 5.15 3.43 1.00
N LEU A 333 5.41 4.70 0.64
CA LEU A 333 4.98 5.85 1.44
C LEU A 333 3.46 5.92 1.55
N ALA A 334 2.71 5.35 0.61
CA ALA A 334 1.25 5.32 0.65
C ALA A 334 0.73 4.66 1.93
N GLU A 335 1.32 3.53 2.30
CA GLU A 335 0.98 2.80 3.54
C GLU A 335 1.58 3.47 4.78
N ALA A 336 2.72 4.15 4.64
CA ALA A 336 3.35 4.89 5.73
C ALA A 336 2.55 6.15 6.10
N VAL A 337 2.03 6.88 5.11
CA VAL A 337 1.29 8.15 5.30
C VAL A 337 -0.18 7.92 5.63
N GLN A 338 -0.56 6.71 6.03
CA GLN A 338 -1.77 6.56 6.82
C GLN A 338 -1.55 7.36 8.11
N PHE A 339 -1.96 8.64 8.13
CA PHE A 339 -1.70 9.56 9.23
C PHE A 339 -2.32 8.97 10.49
N SER A 340 -1.47 8.29 11.26
CA SER A 340 -1.89 7.67 12.50
C SER A 340 -2.24 8.77 13.50
N GLU A 341 -3.24 8.53 14.34
CA GLU A 341 -3.58 9.37 15.49
C GLU A 341 -2.33 9.77 16.29
N VAL A 342 -1.35 8.88 16.37
CA VAL A 342 -0.01 9.06 16.97
C VAL A 342 0.77 10.25 16.40
N ILE A 343 0.73 10.49 15.09
CA ILE A 343 1.45 11.63 14.49
C ILE A 343 0.67 12.93 14.74
N VAL A 344 -0.67 12.86 14.69
CA VAL A 344 -1.54 14.01 14.99
C VAL A 344 -1.41 14.41 16.46
N SER A 345 -1.35 13.45 17.39
CA SER A 345 -1.19 13.72 18.82
C SER A 345 0.13 14.42 19.13
N ASP A 346 1.21 14.05 18.42
CA ASP A 346 2.55 14.56 18.70
C ASP A 346 2.83 15.90 18.01
N LEU A 347 2.22 16.16 16.84
CA LEU A 347 2.54 17.33 16.01
C LEU A 347 1.42 18.38 15.96
N GLY A 348 0.20 18.01 16.33
CA GLY A 348 -0.98 18.82 16.11
C GLY A 348 -1.43 18.86 14.64
N LEU A 349 -2.63 19.38 14.42
CA LEU A 349 -3.32 19.39 13.13
C LEU A 349 -2.53 20.14 12.04
N GLU A 350 -2.06 21.35 12.35
CA GLU A 350 -1.43 22.24 11.37
C GLU A 350 -0.13 21.66 10.78
N ALA A 351 0.68 21.02 11.60
CA ALA A 351 1.92 20.39 11.16
C ALA A 351 1.64 19.19 10.25
N VAL A 352 0.62 18.39 10.57
CA VAL A 352 0.21 17.26 9.73
C VAL A 352 -0.33 17.73 8.38
N GLU A 353 -1.14 18.80 8.36
CA GLU A 353 -1.59 19.41 7.11
C GLU A 353 -0.43 19.95 6.26
N ARG A 354 0.57 20.57 6.89
CA ARG A 354 1.79 21.03 6.19
C ARG A 354 2.52 19.86 5.52
N LEU A 355 2.72 18.76 6.25
CA LEU A 355 3.35 17.55 5.73
C LEU A 355 2.54 16.91 4.59
N GLY A 356 1.20 16.85 4.75
CA GLY A 356 0.30 16.38 3.71
C GLY A 356 0.39 17.22 2.43
N ARG A 357 0.42 18.56 2.54
CA ARG A 357 0.67 19.44 1.38
C ARG A 357 2.02 19.17 0.74
N GLY A 358 3.09 19.05 1.53
CA GLY A 358 4.44 18.73 1.01
C GLY A 358 4.48 17.42 0.22
N LEU A 359 3.79 16.38 0.70
CA LEU A 359 3.65 15.11 -0.01
C LEU A 359 2.78 15.22 -1.27
N LEU A 360 1.70 16.00 -1.25
CA LEU A 360 0.89 16.27 -2.44
C LEU A 360 1.60 17.14 -3.47
N GLU A 361 2.62 17.91 -3.08
CA GLU A 361 3.42 18.71 -4.01
C GLU A 361 4.58 17.90 -4.58
N GLY A 362 5.26 17.12 -3.73
CA GLY A 362 6.46 16.38 -4.11
C GLY A 362 6.22 14.97 -4.67
N SER A 363 5.15 14.28 -4.27
CA SER A 363 4.88 12.92 -4.75
C SER A 363 4.10 12.91 -6.06
N ARG A 364 4.58 12.13 -7.02
CA ARG A 364 3.88 11.87 -8.29
C ARG A 364 3.12 10.55 -8.29
N ASP A 365 3.30 9.73 -7.26
CA ASP A 365 2.62 8.45 -7.15
C ASP A 365 1.13 8.65 -6.84
N PRO A 366 0.20 8.18 -7.70
CA PRO A 366 -1.22 8.41 -7.51
C PRO A 366 -1.76 7.74 -6.24
N HIS A 367 -1.20 6.61 -5.82
CA HIS A 367 -1.64 5.92 -4.61
C HIS A 367 -1.19 6.67 -3.35
N VAL A 368 0.06 7.16 -3.32
CA VAL A 368 0.55 8.02 -2.23
C VAL A 368 -0.34 9.25 -2.08
N ARG A 369 -0.64 9.94 -3.19
CA ARG A 369 -1.47 11.15 -3.19
C ARG A 369 -2.91 10.86 -2.74
N ALA A 370 -3.48 9.73 -3.16
CA ALA A 370 -4.79 9.28 -2.72
C ALA A 370 -4.82 9.04 -1.20
N TRP A 371 -3.80 8.38 -0.65
CA TRP A 371 -3.66 8.18 0.79
C TRP A 371 -3.50 9.47 1.58
N VAL A 372 -2.73 10.43 1.06
CA VAL A 372 -2.58 11.74 1.70
C VAL A 372 -3.91 12.48 1.77
N LEU A 373 -4.67 12.53 0.66
CA LEU A 373 -6.01 13.15 0.66
C LEU A 373 -6.97 12.45 1.61
N HIS A 374 -6.99 11.12 1.60
CA HIS A 374 -7.82 10.33 2.51
C HIS A 374 -7.46 10.61 3.97
N GLY A 375 -6.18 10.55 4.32
CA GLY A 375 -5.73 10.76 5.69
C GLY A 375 -5.96 12.21 6.17
N MET A 376 -5.72 13.21 5.32
CA MET A 376 -6.09 14.60 5.64
C MET A 376 -7.61 14.75 5.84
N ALA A 377 -8.44 14.04 5.06
CA ALA A 377 -9.88 14.03 5.27
C ALA A 377 -10.27 13.37 6.60
N THR A 378 -9.54 12.32 7.02
CA THR A 378 -9.79 11.63 8.29
C THR A 378 -9.55 12.56 9.45
N ILE A 379 -8.45 13.30 9.38
CA ILE A 379 -8.10 14.25 10.41
C ILE A 379 -9.08 15.43 10.41
N ALA A 380 -9.44 15.98 9.25
CA ALA A 380 -10.43 17.05 9.16
C ALA A 380 -11.82 16.59 9.68
N ALA A 381 -12.16 15.31 9.54
CA ALA A 381 -13.42 14.77 10.03
C ALA A 381 -13.40 14.41 11.53
N SER A 382 -12.28 14.56 12.25
CA SER A 382 -12.20 14.19 13.67
C SER A 382 -13.00 15.12 14.58
N ASP A 383 -13.19 16.37 14.16
CA ASP A 383 -14.12 17.31 14.80
C ASP A 383 -15.40 17.39 13.95
N ASP A 384 -16.34 16.48 14.21
CA ASP A 384 -17.57 16.36 13.43
C ASP A 384 -18.63 17.43 13.74
N GLN A 385 -18.42 18.17 14.84
CA GLN A 385 -19.26 19.27 15.31
C GLN A 385 -18.88 20.61 14.66
N ASP A 386 -17.61 20.80 14.29
CA ASP A 386 -17.17 21.99 13.56
C ASP A 386 -17.58 21.93 12.07
N PRO A 387 -18.47 22.82 11.60
CA PRO A 387 -18.88 22.84 10.20
C PRO A 387 -17.73 23.09 9.22
N GLU A 388 -16.70 23.86 9.61
CA GLU A 388 -15.56 24.15 8.74
C GLU A 388 -14.68 22.91 8.54
N SER A 389 -14.40 22.19 9.62
CA SER A 389 -13.68 20.91 9.60
C SER A 389 -14.38 19.87 8.73
N VAL A 390 -15.72 19.76 8.82
CA VAL A 390 -16.45 18.83 7.95
C VAL A 390 -16.48 19.26 6.49
N GLU A 391 -16.64 20.56 6.20
CA GLU A 391 -16.57 21.03 4.81
C GLU A 391 -15.18 20.76 4.20
N ARG A 392 -14.11 20.91 4.99
CA ARG A 392 -12.74 20.57 4.59
C ARG A 392 -12.59 19.07 4.30
N ALA A 393 -13.15 18.20 5.16
CA ALA A 393 -13.14 16.76 4.94
C ALA A 393 -13.88 16.38 3.64
N ILE A 394 -15.06 16.98 3.40
CA ILE A 394 -15.84 16.78 2.17
C ILE A 394 -15.02 17.19 0.93
N ALA A 395 -14.41 18.38 0.95
CA ALA A 395 -13.62 18.88 -0.17
C ALA A 395 -12.42 17.96 -0.50
N LEU A 396 -11.76 17.41 0.52
CA LEU A 396 -10.64 16.48 0.35
C LEU A 396 -11.10 15.14 -0.26
N LEU A 397 -12.25 14.62 0.17
CA LEU A 397 -12.83 13.38 -0.37
C LEU A 397 -13.35 13.55 -1.80
N GLU A 398 -13.97 14.67 -2.12
CA GLU A 398 -14.37 14.99 -3.50
C GLU A 398 -13.16 15.10 -4.42
N ARG A 399 -12.09 15.74 -3.94
CA ARG A 399 -10.82 15.82 -4.66
C ARG A 399 -10.20 14.43 -4.87
N LEU A 400 -10.26 13.56 -3.87
CA LEU A 400 -9.82 12.16 -3.99
C LEU A 400 -10.60 11.42 -5.08
N GLN A 401 -11.93 11.54 -5.10
CA GLN A 401 -12.77 10.92 -6.14
C GLN A 401 -12.51 11.49 -7.54
N ALA A 402 -12.32 12.81 -7.65
CA ALA A 402 -12.11 13.47 -8.92
C ALA A 402 -10.72 13.21 -9.51
N GLU A 403 -9.68 13.22 -8.69
CA GLU A 403 -8.29 13.06 -9.14
C GLU A 403 -7.85 11.59 -9.26
N TYR A 404 -8.39 10.68 -8.42
CA TYR A 404 -7.97 9.27 -8.35
C TYR A 404 -9.16 8.29 -8.38
N PRO A 405 -10.07 8.36 -9.37
CA PRO A 405 -11.33 7.59 -9.37
C PRO A 405 -11.16 6.07 -9.40
N GLU A 406 -9.99 5.56 -9.77
CA GLU A 406 -9.69 4.13 -9.84
C GLU A 406 -9.00 3.59 -8.58
N ASP A 407 -8.66 4.47 -7.63
CA ASP A 407 -8.10 4.06 -6.35
C ASP A 407 -9.21 3.50 -5.45
N ARG A 408 -8.90 2.42 -4.71
CA ARG A 408 -9.82 1.83 -3.73
C ARG A 408 -10.31 2.84 -2.68
N LEU A 409 -9.49 3.86 -2.37
CA LEU A 409 -9.85 4.91 -1.44
C LEU A 409 -10.91 5.85 -2.02
N ALA A 410 -10.92 6.09 -3.32
CA ALA A 410 -11.95 6.89 -3.98
C ALA A 410 -13.30 6.17 -4.01
N GLU A 411 -13.31 4.85 -4.19
CA GLU A 411 -14.51 4.03 -4.03
C GLU A 411 -15.02 4.12 -2.58
N ALA A 412 -14.14 3.96 -1.60
CA ALA A 412 -14.49 4.07 -0.18
C ALA A 412 -14.97 5.47 0.23
N ALA A 413 -14.49 6.53 -0.43
CA ALA A 413 -14.86 7.93 -0.15
C ALA A 413 -16.35 8.21 -0.39
N GLY A 414 -17.02 7.48 -1.28
CA GLY A 414 -18.43 7.74 -1.62
C GLY A 414 -19.39 7.55 -0.44
N SER A 415 -19.25 6.43 0.28
CA SER A 415 -20.08 6.18 1.47
C SER A 415 -19.75 7.15 2.60
N TRP A 416 -18.51 7.60 2.71
CA TRP A 416 -18.10 8.55 3.72
C TRP A 416 -18.62 9.97 3.44
N LEU A 417 -18.52 10.43 2.19
CA LEU A 417 -19.13 11.68 1.73
C LEU A 417 -20.64 11.71 2.02
N PHE A 418 -21.33 10.58 1.78
CA PHE A 418 -22.73 10.45 2.14
C PHE A 418 -22.95 10.62 3.65
N ALA A 419 -22.14 9.95 4.48
CA ALA A 419 -22.25 10.06 5.93
C ALA A 419 -22.01 11.49 6.45
N LEU A 420 -20.95 12.16 5.99
CA LEU A 420 -20.64 13.55 6.37
C LEU A 420 -21.77 14.54 6.00
N ARG A 421 -22.50 14.26 4.92
CA ARG A 421 -23.60 15.12 4.46
C ARG A 421 -24.94 14.84 5.13
N HIS A 422 -25.18 13.59 5.53
CA HIS A 422 -26.53 13.12 5.80
C HIS A 422 -26.72 12.39 7.12
N LEU A 423 -25.65 11.89 7.73
CA LEU A 423 -25.72 10.94 8.85
C LEU A 423 -25.09 11.45 10.14
N ARG A 424 -24.85 12.76 10.24
CA ARG A 424 -24.33 13.42 11.45
C ARG A 424 -25.45 13.90 12.38
N PRO A 425 -25.17 14.12 13.67
CA PRO A 425 -26.08 14.82 14.57
C PRO A 425 -26.64 16.11 13.94
N GLY A 426 -27.94 16.33 14.10
CA GLY A 426 -28.71 17.44 13.52
C GLY A 426 -29.28 17.19 12.12
N GLN A 427 -28.77 16.19 11.38
CA GLN A 427 -29.23 15.85 10.03
C GLN A 427 -30.46 14.94 10.05
N ILE A 428 -31.28 15.02 8.99
CA ILE A 428 -32.33 14.05 8.71
C ILE A 428 -31.78 13.07 7.68
N PRO A 429 -31.67 11.76 7.99
CA PRO A 429 -31.18 10.78 7.04
C PRO A 429 -32.16 10.68 5.86
N PRO A 430 -31.64 10.49 4.63
CA PRO A 430 -32.48 10.30 3.45
C PRO A 430 -33.47 9.15 3.64
N PRO A 431 -34.69 9.24 3.06
CA PRO A 431 -35.67 8.18 3.16
C PRO A 431 -35.10 6.83 2.71
N ARG A 432 -35.38 5.79 3.50
CA ARG A 432 -34.91 4.44 3.25
C ARG A 432 -35.93 3.42 3.73
N GLU A 433 -36.01 2.30 3.02
CA GLU A 433 -36.87 1.18 3.36
C GLU A 433 -36.16 -0.16 3.21
N ALA A 434 -36.62 -1.15 3.97
CA ALA A 434 -36.27 -2.56 3.88
C ALA A 434 -37.45 -3.41 4.35
N LEU A 435 -37.34 -4.73 4.19
CA LEU A 435 -38.26 -5.68 4.78
C LEU A 435 -37.67 -6.23 6.08
N ASP A 436 -38.50 -6.43 7.09
CA ASP A 436 -38.13 -7.20 8.26
C ASP A 436 -38.22 -8.71 8.02
N GLY A 437 -37.94 -9.50 9.07
CA GLY A 437 -38.02 -10.95 9.03
C GLY A 437 -39.39 -11.50 8.65
N ASP A 438 -40.47 -10.76 8.87
CA ASP A 438 -41.85 -11.14 8.55
C ASP A 438 -42.33 -10.59 7.20
N GLY A 439 -41.41 -9.98 6.43
CA GLY A 439 -41.71 -9.38 5.15
C GLY A 439 -42.48 -8.06 5.24
N GLN A 440 -42.58 -7.46 6.44
CA GLN A 440 -43.22 -6.16 6.62
C GLN A 440 -42.21 -5.04 6.34
N PRO A 441 -42.62 -3.94 5.69
CA PRO A 441 -41.72 -2.83 5.42
C PRO A 441 -41.32 -2.13 6.73
N ILE A 442 -40.03 -1.85 6.87
CA ILE A 442 -39.47 -0.87 7.80
C ILE A 442 -39.10 0.35 6.95
N ARG A 443 -39.71 1.51 7.20
CA ARG A 443 -39.33 2.77 6.57
C ARG A 443 -38.93 3.77 7.64
N LEU A 444 -37.83 4.50 7.41
CA LEU A 444 -37.40 5.54 8.35
C LEU A 444 -38.46 6.64 8.54
N THR A 445 -39.23 6.93 7.49
CA THR A 445 -40.33 7.90 7.55
C THR A 445 -41.46 7.47 8.48
N ASP A 446 -41.64 6.16 8.64
CA ASP A 446 -42.71 5.58 9.47
C ASP A 446 -42.33 5.60 10.95
N LEU A 447 -41.06 5.89 11.29
CA LEU A 447 -40.57 6.04 12.66
C LEU A 447 -40.80 7.46 13.22
N ARG A 448 -41.24 8.42 12.39
CA ARG A 448 -41.52 9.78 12.86
C ARG A 448 -42.72 9.79 13.82
N GLY A 449 -42.62 10.63 14.83
CA GLY A 449 -43.53 10.65 15.98
C GLY A 449 -43.03 9.83 17.16
N GLU A 450 -41.98 9.03 16.97
CA GLU A 450 -41.30 8.24 18.00
C GLU A 450 -39.80 8.52 17.98
N VAL A 451 -39.17 8.47 19.15
CA VAL A 451 -37.72 8.39 19.24
C VAL A 451 -37.30 7.00 18.80
N ALA A 452 -36.39 6.88 17.84
CA ALA A 452 -35.99 5.59 17.28
C ALA A 452 -34.51 5.31 17.53
N LEU A 453 -34.20 4.13 18.06
CA LEU A 453 -32.83 3.63 18.17
C LEU A 453 -32.57 2.62 17.05
N LEU A 454 -31.75 3.01 16.07
CA LEU A 454 -31.24 2.09 15.06
C LEU A 454 -29.99 1.40 15.60
N VAL A 455 -29.97 0.07 15.59
CA VAL A 455 -28.86 -0.73 16.13
C VAL A 455 -28.25 -1.56 15.00
N PHE A 456 -27.03 -1.25 14.59
CA PHE A 456 -26.28 -2.09 13.66
C PHE A 456 -25.52 -3.15 14.44
N TRP A 457 -25.82 -4.43 14.19
CA TRP A 457 -25.31 -5.53 15.01
C TRP A 457 -25.05 -6.81 14.21
N GLY A 458 -24.45 -7.80 14.87
CA GLY A 458 -24.28 -9.16 14.37
C GLY A 458 -23.70 -10.08 15.43
N TRP A 459 -24.11 -11.36 15.45
CA TRP A 459 -23.64 -12.34 16.43
C TRP A 459 -22.14 -12.64 16.34
N TRP A 460 -21.56 -12.39 15.16
CA TRP A 460 -20.13 -12.50 14.91
C TRP A 460 -19.31 -11.42 15.64
N SER A 461 -19.92 -10.33 16.11
CA SER A 461 -19.26 -9.32 16.95
C SER A 461 -19.50 -9.64 18.44
N PRO A 462 -18.45 -10.01 19.21
CA PRO A 462 -18.60 -10.33 20.63
C PRO A 462 -19.18 -9.17 21.45
N VAL A 463 -18.76 -7.94 21.13
CA VAL A 463 -19.24 -6.73 21.81
C VAL A 463 -20.72 -6.49 21.49
N ALA A 464 -21.12 -6.60 20.21
CA ALA A 464 -22.52 -6.40 19.84
C ALA A 464 -23.42 -7.45 20.48
N ALA A 465 -23.01 -8.73 20.46
CA ALA A 465 -23.76 -9.83 21.07
C ALA A 465 -23.95 -9.66 22.58
N PHE A 466 -22.96 -9.09 23.28
CA PHE A 466 -23.06 -8.77 24.71
C PHE A 466 -24.06 -7.64 24.99
N GLU A 467 -24.09 -6.62 24.13
CA GLU A 467 -24.94 -5.43 24.31
C GLU A 467 -26.41 -5.64 23.94
N LEU A 468 -26.78 -6.70 23.21
CA LEU A 468 -28.19 -6.93 22.82
C LEU A 468 -29.13 -7.07 24.01
N ALA A 469 -28.69 -7.68 25.11
CA ALA A 469 -29.51 -7.79 26.32
C ALA A 469 -29.86 -6.40 26.87
N ARG A 470 -28.89 -5.49 26.90
CA ARG A 470 -29.07 -4.11 27.36
C ARG A 470 -29.98 -3.31 26.41
N VAL A 471 -29.88 -3.55 25.10
CA VAL A 471 -30.81 -2.97 24.12
C VAL A 471 -32.25 -3.44 24.37
N GLY A 472 -32.44 -4.73 24.66
CA GLY A 472 -33.75 -5.27 25.04
C GLY A 472 -34.30 -4.65 26.32
N GLU A 473 -33.47 -4.49 27.36
CA GLU A 473 -33.85 -3.80 28.59
C GLU A 473 -34.29 -2.35 28.33
N LEU A 474 -33.67 -1.63 27.38
CA LEU A 474 -34.12 -0.29 27.00
C LEU A 474 -35.48 -0.31 26.30
N ALA A 475 -35.70 -1.25 25.38
CA ALA A 475 -37.00 -1.42 24.72
C ALA A 475 -38.11 -1.67 25.74
N GLU A 476 -37.89 -2.59 26.69
CA GLU A 476 -38.85 -2.88 27.77
C GLU A 476 -39.06 -1.68 28.71
N ARG A 477 -37.98 -1.00 29.12
CA ARG A 477 -38.03 0.14 30.04
C ARG A 477 -38.86 1.31 29.48
N PHE A 478 -38.82 1.51 28.17
CA PHE A 478 -39.46 2.64 27.49
C PHE A 478 -40.68 2.26 26.63
N ASP A 479 -41.20 1.03 26.75
CA ASP A 479 -42.38 0.54 25.99
C ASP A 479 -43.65 1.43 26.16
N GLN A 480 -43.77 2.12 27.29
CA GLN A 480 -44.88 3.05 27.56
C GLN A 480 -44.61 4.49 27.09
N ARG A 481 -43.54 4.72 26.34
CA ARG A 481 -43.13 6.01 25.76
C ARG A 481 -43.12 5.87 24.24
N PRO A 482 -43.15 6.98 23.48
CA PRO A 482 -43.02 6.93 22.01
C PRO A 482 -41.57 6.60 21.63
N PHE A 483 -41.17 5.35 21.85
CA PHE A 483 -39.83 4.82 21.63
C PHE A 483 -39.87 3.51 20.87
N THR A 484 -38.97 3.35 19.91
CA THR A 484 -38.85 2.11 19.13
C THR A 484 -37.39 1.73 18.86
N VAL A 485 -37.15 0.43 18.75
CA VAL A 485 -35.84 -0.13 18.40
C VAL A 485 -35.95 -0.81 17.03
N VAL A 486 -35.01 -0.51 16.14
CA VAL A 486 -34.87 -1.18 14.85
C VAL A 486 -33.46 -1.70 14.72
N GLY A 487 -33.32 -3.02 14.65
CA GLY A 487 -32.03 -3.65 14.41
C GLY A 487 -31.72 -3.78 12.91
N ILE A 488 -30.44 -3.66 12.57
CA ILE A 488 -29.88 -3.96 11.27
C ILE A 488 -28.82 -5.04 11.50
N ASN A 489 -29.21 -6.28 11.21
CA ASN A 489 -28.36 -7.45 11.42
C ASN A 489 -27.50 -7.73 10.17
N SER A 490 -26.21 -7.94 10.42
CA SER A 490 -25.17 -8.15 9.39
C SER A 490 -24.58 -9.56 9.38
N ASP A 491 -25.23 -10.53 10.02
CA ASP A 491 -24.81 -11.93 9.95
C ASP A 491 -24.97 -12.48 8.51
N ASP A 492 -24.08 -13.38 8.13
CA ASP A 492 -24.06 -13.99 6.79
C ASP A 492 -25.21 -15.00 6.60
N ASP A 493 -25.77 -15.54 7.70
CA ASP A 493 -26.95 -16.42 7.71
C ASP A 493 -28.11 -15.77 8.48
N PRO A 494 -29.02 -15.07 7.77
CA PRO A 494 -30.20 -14.43 8.37
C PRO A 494 -31.10 -15.38 9.16
N ALA A 495 -31.27 -16.62 8.69
CA ALA A 495 -32.20 -17.55 9.29
C ALA A 495 -31.66 -18.04 10.64
N ALA A 496 -30.38 -18.41 10.69
CA ALA A 496 -29.73 -18.81 11.93
C ALA A 496 -29.65 -17.64 12.93
N ALA A 497 -29.31 -16.43 12.45
CA ALA A 497 -29.22 -15.25 13.28
C ALA A 497 -30.58 -14.87 13.90
N ARG A 498 -31.66 -14.99 13.12
CA ARG A 498 -33.04 -14.79 13.59
C ARG A 498 -33.46 -15.83 14.62
N THR A 499 -33.25 -17.12 14.36
CA THR A 499 -33.58 -18.17 15.33
C THR A 499 -32.92 -17.91 16.68
N ARG A 500 -31.64 -17.53 16.68
CA ARG A 500 -30.91 -17.20 17.91
C ARG A 500 -31.44 -15.93 18.60
N PHE A 501 -31.88 -14.94 17.82
CA PHE A 501 -32.52 -13.73 18.34
C PHE A 501 -33.85 -14.04 19.04
N ASP A 502 -34.69 -14.85 18.40
CA ASP A 502 -35.97 -15.30 18.94
C ASP A 502 -35.77 -16.18 20.20
N GLU A 503 -34.78 -17.09 20.19
CA GLU A 503 -34.42 -17.93 21.34
C GLU A 503 -33.88 -17.12 22.54
N ALA A 504 -33.23 -15.98 22.27
CA ALA A 504 -32.77 -15.06 23.30
C ALA A 504 -33.91 -14.21 23.90
N GLY A 505 -35.12 -14.29 23.34
CA GLY A 505 -36.31 -13.60 23.85
C GLY A 505 -36.45 -12.15 23.41
N TYR A 506 -35.71 -11.72 22.40
CA TYR A 506 -35.82 -10.37 21.84
C TYR A 506 -36.95 -10.30 20.80
N ASP A 507 -37.68 -9.19 20.75
CA ASP A 507 -38.89 -9.05 19.92
C ASP A 507 -38.93 -7.78 19.05
N TRP A 508 -37.91 -6.92 19.11
CA TRP A 508 -37.85 -5.72 18.26
C TRP A 508 -37.59 -6.07 16.79
N ARG A 509 -38.01 -5.16 15.90
CA ARG A 509 -37.95 -5.38 14.45
C ARG A 509 -36.52 -5.32 13.94
N ASN A 510 -36.17 -6.23 13.02
CA ASN A 510 -34.84 -6.32 12.44
C ASN A 510 -34.88 -6.38 10.92
N VAL A 511 -34.00 -5.64 10.26
CA VAL A 511 -33.59 -5.87 8.87
C VAL A 511 -32.47 -6.91 8.88
N TRP A 512 -32.59 -7.95 8.06
CA TRP A 512 -31.60 -9.04 7.98
C TRP A 512 -30.85 -8.97 6.65
N GLU A 513 -29.60 -8.51 6.67
CA GLU A 513 -28.87 -8.18 5.43
C GLU A 513 -28.22 -9.39 4.74
N GLY A 514 -27.97 -10.47 5.49
CA GLY A 514 -27.38 -11.71 4.98
C GLY A 514 -25.94 -11.60 4.50
N ARG A 515 -25.26 -10.54 4.92
CA ARG A 515 -23.82 -10.32 4.68
C ARG A 515 -23.31 -9.20 5.59
N ARG A 516 -22.03 -9.30 5.97
CA ARG A 516 -21.35 -8.28 6.82
C ARG A 516 -21.35 -6.86 6.25
N SER A 517 -21.33 -6.72 4.94
CA SER A 517 -21.40 -5.41 4.25
C SER A 517 -22.71 -5.32 3.49
N GLY A 518 -23.82 -5.35 4.21
CA GLY A 518 -25.16 -5.25 3.66
C GLY A 518 -25.50 -3.87 3.07
N PRO A 519 -26.58 -3.75 2.28
CA PRO A 519 -27.00 -2.46 1.72
C PRO A 519 -27.10 -1.31 2.75
N TRP A 520 -27.70 -1.55 3.92
CA TRP A 520 -27.83 -0.59 5.02
C TRP A 520 -26.50 -0.32 5.70
N THR A 521 -25.74 -1.35 6.08
CA THR A 521 -24.39 -1.16 6.65
C THR A 521 -23.51 -0.28 5.76
N GLN A 522 -23.49 -0.54 4.45
CA GLN A 522 -22.70 0.25 3.50
C GLN A 522 -23.21 1.69 3.36
N SER A 523 -24.52 1.87 3.17
CA SER A 523 -25.08 3.21 2.95
C SER A 523 -25.02 4.09 4.18
N TRP A 524 -25.08 3.48 5.38
CA TRP A 524 -24.97 4.19 6.65
C TRP A 524 -23.52 4.39 7.09
N HIS A 525 -22.55 3.99 6.26
CA HIS A 525 -21.12 4.06 6.54
C HIS A 525 -20.73 3.40 7.87
N VAL A 526 -21.38 2.28 8.21
CA VAL A 526 -21.09 1.57 9.45
C VAL A 526 -19.81 0.75 9.28
N ARG A 527 -18.79 1.10 10.08
CA ARG A 527 -17.44 0.51 10.04
C ARG A 527 -17.14 -0.43 11.21
N SER A 528 -17.93 -0.35 12.28
CA SER A 528 -17.76 -1.11 13.52
C SER A 528 -19.11 -1.58 14.06
N PHE A 529 -19.09 -2.66 14.82
CA PHE A 529 -20.29 -3.26 15.40
C PHE A 529 -20.10 -3.49 16.90
N PRO A 530 -20.98 -2.98 17.77
CA PRO A 530 -22.21 -2.27 17.42
C PRO A 530 -21.95 -0.83 16.93
N THR A 531 -22.93 -0.27 16.22
CA THR A 531 -23.07 1.17 16.00
C THR A 531 -24.54 1.55 16.21
N TYR A 532 -24.79 2.60 16.97
CA TYR A 532 -26.11 3.09 17.34
C TYR A 532 -26.36 4.43 16.67
N PHE A 533 -27.52 4.59 16.02
CA PHE A 533 -28.04 5.90 15.61
C PHE A 533 -29.30 6.17 16.41
N LEU A 534 -29.31 7.27 17.15
CA LEU A 534 -30.50 7.73 17.86
C LEU A 534 -31.18 8.82 17.03
N LEU A 535 -32.45 8.60 16.69
CA LEU A 535 -33.30 9.54 15.98
C LEU A 535 -34.33 10.15 16.93
N ASP A 536 -34.54 11.46 16.88
CA ASP A 536 -35.67 12.11 17.55
C ASP A 536 -37.01 11.87 16.83
N ALA A 537 -38.10 12.38 17.40
CA ALA A 537 -39.45 12.23 16.85
C ALA A 537 -39.65 12.87 15.46
N ASP A 538 -38.82 13.84 15.05
CA ASP A 538 -38.83 14.39 13.69
C ASP A 538 -38.03 13.52 12.70
N GLY A 539 -37.32 12.53 13.22
CA GLY A 539 -36.40 11.66 12.49
C GLY A 539 -35.02 12.29 12.31
N ARG A 540 -34.63 13.29 13.09
CA ARG A 540 -33.26 13.85 13.07
C ARG A 540 -32.34 12.98 13.90
N ILE A 541 -31.12 12.79 13.43
CA ILE A 541 -30.08 12.13 14.21
C ILE A 541 -29.68 13.04 15.36
N VAL A 542 -29.75 12.55 16.59
CA VAL A 542 -29.31 13.27 17.80
C VAL A 542 -28.01 12.72 18.36
N ALA A 543 -27.67 11.47 18.06
CA ALA A 543 -26.39 10.85 18.44
C ALA A 543 -26.02 9.69 17.50
N VAL A 544 -24.72 9.46 17.33
CA VAL A 544 -24.13 8.31 16.63
C VAL A 544 -22.98 7.80 17.48
N GLU A 545 -23.06 6.57 17.99
CA GLU A 545 -22.10 6.07 18.98
C GLU A 545 -21.80 4.58 18.78
N GLN A 546 -20.66 4.11 19.28
CA GLN A 546 -20.33 2.68 19.39
C GLN A 546 -20.55 2.13 20.81
N ASP A 547 -20.77 3.01 21.78
CA ASP A 547 -21.03 2.68 23.18
C ASP A 547 -22.48 3.03 23.55
N LEU A 548 -23.23 2.04 24.04
CA LEU A 548 -24.62 2.24 24.45
C LEU A 548 -24.73 3.20 25.65
N ASP A 549 -23.71 3.26 26.52
CA ASP A 549 -23.70 4.16 27.68
C ASP A 549 -23.64 5.64 27.26
N ALA A 550 -23.06 5.95 26.09
CA ALA A 550 -23.09 7.29 25.52
C ALA A 550 -24.46 7.65 24.92
N ILE A 551 -25.24 6.65 24.48
CA ILE A 551 -26.59 6.83 23.90
C ILE A 551 -27.65 7.06 24.97
N ILE A 552 -27.61 6.34 26.09
CA ILE A 552 -28.69 6.34 27.10
C ILE A 552 -29.06 7.76 27.56
N PRO A 553 -28.12 8.65 27.94
CA PRO A 553 -28.47 10.01 28.36
C PRO A 553 -29.12 10.84 27.24
N ARG A 554 -28.73 10.61 25.98
CA ARG A 554 -29.30 11.29 24.81
C ARG A 554 -30.72 10.78 24.52
N LEU A 555 -30.95 9.48 24.69
CA LEU A 555 -32.27 8.85 24.56
C LEU A 555 -33.23 9.42 25.59
N GLU A 556 -32.83 9.46 26.87
CA GLU A 556 -33.66 10.02 27.94
C GLU A 556 -34.03 11.49 27.66
N SER A 557 -33.05 12.30 27.24
CA SER A 557 -33.30 13.70 26.86
C SER A 557 -34.23 13.83 25.64
N ALA A 558 -34.10 12.96 24.63
CA ALA A 558 -34.94 12.99 23.43
C ALA A 558 -36.39 12.57 23.71
N LEU A 559 -36.62 11.77 24.74
CA LEU A 559 -37.96 11.36 25.16
C LEU A 559 -38.67 12.42 26.02
N GLU A 560 -37.92 13.31 26.66
CA GLU A 560 -38.46 14.38 27.53
C GLU A 560 -38.88 15.65 26.77
N GLY A 561 -38.26 15.92 25.62
CA GLY A 561 -38.62 17.02 24.71
C GLY A 561 -39.78 16.67 23.80
#